data_AF-A0A1Q9UNA7-F1
#
_entry.id   AF-A0A1Q9UNA7-F1
#
_cell.length_a   1.000
_cell.length_b   1.000
_cell.length_c   1.000
_cell.angle_alpha   90.00
_cell.angle_beta   90.00
_cell.angle_gamma   90.00
#
_symmetry.space_group_name_H-M   'P 1'
#
loop_
_entity.id
_entity.type
_entity.pdbx_description
1 polymer ?
#
loop_
_entity_poly.entity_id
_entity_poly.type
_entity_poly.pdbx_seq_one_letter_code
_entity_poly.pdbx_strand_id
1 'polypeptide(L)'
;MYAATEDSWERTLAGRLIAAGADMQRVYRVEVEHVTGHTLPLSLPRDCDALAGEMAVHDIGLLVVDPLMSVVDATINVNQDRDLRGALEPLVRLADTAECAIFGLAHFNKASGTDVLSRITGSRAFSAVARAAIAFARDTTSDDGTCVISQAKNNLGSLDLPSYRYTVESVELDTDEGPASWGRLVMLGETDVHVNELLDDAPPAKGEASERDEVRTWLREYLRSQGGSAPAADITEQGHAAGMYSKDQLKRAKTDIGARSVKDGTAWVWRLDEPDDTKGAREQERKGAGVRS
;
A
#
# COMPACT_ATOMS: atom_id res chain seq x y z
N MET A 1 14.36 10.66 14.33
CA MET A 1 15.05 9.82 13.33
C MET A 1 14.00 9.12 12.47
N TYR A 2 14.25 8.98 11.17
CA TYR A 2 13.29 8.45 10.20
C TYR A 2 13.97 7.38 9.33
N ALA A 3 13.44 6.17 9.36
CA ALA A 3 13.85 5.04 8.52
C ALA A 3 12.79 4.82 7.44
N ALA A 4 13.06 5.33 6.23
CA ALA A 4 12.18 5.19 5.08
C ALA A 4 12.77 4.23 4.05
N THR A 5 11.93 3.34 3.53
CA THR A 5 12.35 2.40 2.47
C THR A 5 11.66 2.62 1.14
N GLU A 6 10.49 3.27 1.12
CA GLU A 6 9.65 3.38 -0.08
C GLU A 6 9.71 4.76 -0.73
N ASP A 7 9.73 5.82 0.09
CA ASP A 7 9.73 7.19 -0.38
C ASP A 7 11.14 7.79 -0.48
N SER A 8 11.36 8.60 -1.52
CA SER A 8 12.59 9.37 -1.67
C SER A 8 12.69 10.43 -0.58
N TRP A 9 13.84 10.47 0.12
CA TRP A 9 14.11 11.49 1.13
C TRP A 9 14.00 12.91 0.55
N GLU A 10 14.76 13.18 -0.51
CA GLU A 10 14.89 14.51 -1.11
C GLU A 10 13.60 14.95 -1.80
N ARG A 11 12.90 14.04 -2.49
CA ARG A 11 11.73 14.40 -3.32
C ARG A 11 10.42 14.39 -2.54
N THR A 12 10.30 13.52 -1.53
CA THR A 12 9.02 13.28 -0.85
C THR A 12 9.07 13.68 0.61
N LEU A 13 9.96 13.07 1.41
CA LEU A 13 9.88 13.15 2.87
C LEU A 13 10.36 14.48 3.42
N ALA A 14 11.50 14.99 2.95
CA ALA A 14 12.05 16.25 3.42
C ALA A 14 11.07 17.41 3.19
N GLY A 15 10.49 17.50 1.98
CA GLY A 15 9.48 18.51 1.67
C GLY A 15 8.21 18.39 2.52
N ARG A 16 7.71 17.17 2.77
CA ARG A 16 6.56 16.95 3.68
C ARG A 16 6.87 17.38 5.12
N LEU A 17 8.07 17.09 5.61
CA LEU A 17 8.50 17.49 6.95
C LEU A 17 8.61 19.01 7.07
N ILE A 18 9.20 19.68 6.08
CA ILE A 18 9.28 21.15 6.03
C ILE A 18 7.88 21.75 5.96
N ALA A 19 7.00 21.24 5.09
CA ALA A 19 5.62 21.70 4.97
C ALA A 19 4.84 21.54 6.29
N ALA A 20 5.12 20.49 7.06
CA ALA A 20 4.57 20.26 8.39
C ALA A 20 5.21 21.12 9.50
N GLY A 21 6.22 21.94 9.18
CA GLY A 21 6.90 22.81 10.14
C GLY A 21 7.95 22.10 11.00
N ALA A 22 8.47 20.96 10.55
CA ALA A 22 9.52 20.25 11.27
C ALA A 22 10.82 21.08 11.32
N ASP A 23 11.47 21.05 12.49
CA ASP A 23 12.84 21.54 12.63
C ASP A 23 13.81 20.53 12.01
N MET A 24 14.22 20.80 10.76
CA MET A 24 15.10 19.91 10.00
C MET A 24 16.49 19.74 10.63
N GLN A 25 16.92 20.60 11.55
CA GLN A 25 18.17 20.40 12.30
C GLN A 25 18.06 19.27 13.34
N ARG A 26 16.83 18.86 13.67
CA ARG A 26 16.52 17.78 14.62
C ARG A 26 15.97 16.54 13.93
N VAL A 27 15.96 16.53 12.60
CA VAL A 27 15.52 15.39 11.78
C VAL A 27 16.74 14.66 11.25
N TYR A 28 16.80 13.36 11.53
CA TYR A 28 17.87 12.47 11.09
C TYR A 28 17.28 11.38 10.20
N ARG A 29 17.94 11.09 9.07
CA ARG A 29 17.62 9.97 8.18
C ARG A 29 18.47 8.76 8.57
N VAL A 30 17.89 7.58 8.57
CA VAL A 30 18.63 6.32 8.73
C VAL A 30 19.19 5.88 7.38
N GLU A 31 20.50 5.68 7.32
CA GLU A 31 21.19 4.99 6.24
C GLU A 31 22.13 3.94 6.86
N VAL A 32 22.09 2.71 6.37
CA VAL A 32 22.97 1.65 6.87
C VAL A 32 24.14 1.49 5.91
N GLU A 33 25.36 1.67 6.40
CA GLU A 33 26.57 1.49 5.59
C GLU A 33 27.21 0.12 5.86
N HIS A 34 27.53 -0.60 4.79
CA HIS A 34 28.36 -1.79 4.88
C HIS A 34 29.84 -1.42 5.02
N VAL A 35 30.62 -2.27 5.67
CA VAL A 35 32.08 -2.09 5.84
C VAL A 35 32.86 -1.93 4.53
N THR A 36 32.26 -2.34 3.40
CA THR A 36 32.84 -2.18 2.06
C THR A 36 32.43 -0.88 1.36
N GLY A 37 31.72 0.03 2.04
CA GLY A 37 31.33 1.35 1.53
C GLY A 37 30.06 1.39 0.68
N HIS A 38 29.24 0.34 0.70
CA HIS A 38 27.92 0.33 0.02
C HIS A 38 26.80 0.44 1.04
N THR A 39 25.73 1.19 0.70
CA THR A 39 24.53 1.29 1.53
C THR A 39 23.72 0.00 1.48
N LEU A 40 23.29 -0.48 2.64
CA LEU A 40 22.36 -1.59 2.82
C LEU A 40 20.99 -1.07 3.28
N PRO A 41 19.92 -1.83 3.04
CA PRO A 41 18.66 -1.58 3.71
C PRO A 41 18.80 -1.89 5.20
N LEU A 42 18.13 -1.07 6.02
CA LEU A 42 17.90 -1.38 7.43
C LEU A 42 17.19 -2.73 7.54
N SER A 43 17.71 -3.63 8.38
CA SER A 43 17.13 -4.94 8.65
C SER A 43 16.99 -5.19 10.14
N LEU A 44 15.78 -5.52 10.56
CA LEU A 44 15.43 -5.89 11.92
C LEU A 44 15.38 -7.42 12.04
N PRO A 45 15.99 -8.00 13.09
CA PRO A 45 16.51 -7.32 14.27
C PRO A 45 18.01 -6.97 14.20
N ARG A 46 18.69 -7.29 13.09
CA ARG A 46 20.15 -7.19 12.94
C ARG A 46 20.70 -5.83 13.38
N ASP A 47 20.06 -4.75 12.96
CA ASP A 47 20.59 -3.40 13.10
C ASP A 47 20.12 -2.67 14.38
N CYS A 48 19.33 -3.34 15.26
CA CYS A 48 18.79 -2.70 16.46
C CYS A 48 19.86 -2.15 17.40
N ASP A 49 20.94 -2.91 17.66
CA ASP A 49 21.97 -2.47 18.61
C ASP A 49 22.75 -1.26 18.08
N ALA A 50 23.03 -1.23 16.77
CA ALA A 50 23.68 -0.09 16.13
C ALA A 50 22.77 1.15 16.14
N LEU A 51 21.48 0.98 15.83
CA LEU A 51 20.49 2.06 15.94
C LEU A 51 20.40 2.62 17.36
N ALA A 52 20.40 1.77 18.38
CA ALA A 52 20.36 2.22 19.77
C ALA A 52 21.57 3.12 20.12
N GLY A 53 22.76 2.76 19.63
CA GLY A 53 23.97 3.58 19.77
C GLY A 53 23.85 4.95 19.11
N GLU A 54 23.44 4.99 17.85
CA GLU A 54 23.25 6.26 17.11
C GLU A 54 22.14 7.12 17.73
N MET A 55 21.07 6.50 18.20
CA MET A 55 19.97 7.21 18.85
C MET A 55 20.40 7.85 20.16
N ALA A 56 21.27 7.19 20.94
CA ALA A 56 21.84 7.77 22.15
C ALA A 56 22.81 8.93 21.84
N VAL A 57 23.63 8.80 20.78
CA VAL A 57 24.57 9.87 20.36
C VAL A 57 23.84 11.14 19.93
N HIS A 58 22.71 10.98 19.23
CA HIS A 58 21.95 12.07 18.65
C HIS A 58 20.75 12.53 19.50
N ASP A 59 20.59 12.00 20.73
CA ASP A 59 19.47 12.32 21.65
C ASP A 59 18.09 12.17 20.97
N ILE A 60 17.86 11.00 20.36
CA ILE A 60 16.68 10.74 19.54
C ILE A 60 15.50 10.33 20.41
N GLY A 61 14.49 11.21 20.53
CA GLY A 61 13.23 10.90 21.22
C GLY A 61 12.19 10.11 20.40
N LEU A 62 12.36 10.00 19.07
CA LEU A 62 11.43 9.31 18.17
C LEU A 62 12.14 8.65 16.99
N LEU A 63 11.89 7.35 16.81
CA LEU A 63 12.20 6.61 15.58
C LEU A 63 10.91 6.32 14.81
N VAL A 64 10.80 6.84 13.60
CA VAL A 64 9.73 6.48 12.66
C VAL A 64 10.25 5.43 11.69
N VAL A 65 9.49 4.36 11.49
CA VAL A 65 9.83 3.27 10.55
C VAL A 65 8.73 3.15 9.51
N ASP A 66 9.05 3.47 8.26
CA ASP A 66 8.07 3.64 7.18
C ASP A 66 8.43 2.87 5.89
N PRO A 67 7.73 1.77 5.60
CA PRO A 67 6.87 0.98 6.50
C PRO A 67 7.68 0.07 7.42
N LEU A 68 7.12 -0.26 8.59
CA LEU A 68 7.76 -1.20 9.53
C LEU A 68 7.97 -2.59 8.91
N MET A 69 7.06 -3.02 8.04
CA MET A 69 7.15 -4.32 7.34
C MET A 69 8.38 -4.42 6.43
N SER A 70 8.78 -3.31 5.82
CA SER A 70 9.81 -3.30 4.78
C SER A 70 11.24 -3.40 5.35
N VAL A 71 11.38 -3.22 6.66
CA VAL A 71 12.66 -3.36 7.36
C VAL A 71 12.76 -4.66 8.15
N VAL A 72 11.74 -5.52 8.16
CA VAL A 72 11.85 -6.85 8.78
C VAL A 72 12.71 -7.74 7.89
N ASP A 73 13.68 -8.45 8.49
CA ASP A 73 14.57 -9.31 7.74
C ASP A 73 13.80 -10.33 6.88
N ALA A 74 14.21 -10.49 5.62
CA ALA A 74 13.52 -11.34 4.66
C ALA A 74 13.48 -12.83 5.06
N THR A 75 14.33 -13.26 6.01
CA THR A 75 14.31 -14.63 6.57
C THR A 75 13.21 -14.85 7.60
N ILE A 76 12.58 -13.79 8.11
CA ILE A 76 11.54 -13.85 9.14
C ILE A 76 10.17 -13.99 8.49
N ASN A 77 9.45 -15.05 8.85
CA ASN A 77 8.07 -15.22 8.40
C ASN A 77 7.13 -14.30 9.17
N VAL A 78 6.81 -13.15 8.58
CA VAL A 78 5.92 -12.12 9.14
C VAL A 78 4.50 -12.61 9.45
N ASN A 79 4.07 -13.74 8.89
CA ASN A 79 2.76 -14.35 9.17
C ASN A 79 2.78 -15.30 10.37
N GLN A 80 3.96 -15.60 10.94
CA GLN A 80 4.12 -16.42 12.14
C GLN A 80 4.37 -15.52 13.35
N ASP A 81 3.49 -15.59 14.35
CA ASP A 81 3.56 -14.77 15.58
C ASP A 81 4.91 -14.91 16.30
N ARG A 82 5.42 -16.14 16.43
CA ARG A 82 6.71 -16.41 17.07
C ARG A 82 7.88 -15.76 16.32
N ASP A 83 7.91 -15.91 15.00
CA ASP A 83 9.03 -15.42 14.19
C ASP A 83 9.02 -13.90 14.13
N LEU A 84 7.84 -13.31 13.94
CA LEU A 84 7.69 -11.85 13.92
C LEU A 84 8.06 -11.21 15.27
N ARG A 85 7.72 -11.85 16.40
CA ARG A 85 8.21 -11.39 17.72
C ARG A 85 9.73 -11.35 17.81
N GLY A 86 10.42 -12.27 17.13
CA GLY A 86 11.87 -12.24 17.00
C GLY A 86 12.41 -10.96 16.37
N ALA A 87 11.65 -10.30 15.48
CA ALA A 87 11.98 -9.00 14.93
C ALA A 87 11.54 -7.82 15.82
N LEU A 88 10.36 -7.92 16.43
CA LEU A 88 9.73 -6.80 17.17
C LEU A 88 10.24 -6.64 18.61
N GLU A 89 10.53 -7.72 19.33
CA GLU A 89 11.03 -7.65 20.71
C GLU A 89 12.38 -6.94 20.83
N PRO A 90 13.35 -7.13 19.91
CA PRO A 90 14.56 -6.32 19.87
C PRO A 90 14.27 -4.82 19.69
N LEU A 91 13.23 -4.47 18.93
CA LEU A 91 12.79 -3.09 18.77
C LEU A 91 12.23 -2.50 20.08
N VAL A 92 11.50 -3.31 20.86
CA VAL A 92 11.05 -2.91 22.21
C VAL A 92 12.25 -2.64 23.12
N ARG A 93 13.26 -3.53 23.13
CA ARG A 93 14.47 -3.32 23.93
C ARG A 93 15.25 -2.07 23.49
N LEU A 94 15.29 -1.80 22.19
CA LEU A 94 15.86 -0.57 21.66
C LEU A 94 15.12 0.65 22.22
N ALA A 95 13.78 0.65 22.17
CA ALA A 95 12.97 1.73 22.71
C ALA A 95 13.25 1.99 24.20
N ASP A 96 13.34 0.92 24.99
CA ASP A 96 13.64 1.00 26.41
C ASP A 96 15.06 1.52 26.69
N THR A 97 16.05 1.09 25.88
CA THR A 97 17.46 1.46 26.05
C THR A 97 17.74 2.90 25.61
N ALA A 98 17.13 3.33 24.52
CA ALA A 98 17.29 4.68 23.97
C ALA A 98 16.30 5.69 24.57
N GLU A 99 15.45 5.27 25.51
CA GLU A 99 14.38 6.08 26.12
C GLU A 99 13.53 6.84 25.09
N CYS A 100 13.19 6.16 23.99
CA CYS A 100 12.54 6.78 22.83
C CYS A 100 11.19 6.15 22.50
N ALA A 101 10.36 6.89 21.76
CA ALA A 101 9.20 6.31 21.09
C ALA A 101 9.58 5.69 19.74
N ILE A 102 8.93 4.58 19.38
CA ILE A 102 9.03 3.98 18.05
C ILE A 102 7.65 3.98 17.42
N PHE A 103 7.56 4.55 16.22
CA PHE A 103 6.32 4.63 15.44
C PHE A 103 6.49 3.90 14.11
N GLY A 104 5.86 2.73 13.99
CA GLY A 104 5.89 1.93 12.77
C GLY A 104 4.66 2.17 11.91
N LEU A 105 4.86 2.48 10.63
CA LEU A 105 3.76 2.59 9.67
C LEU A 105 3.43 1.20 9.13
N ALA A 106 2.13 0.91 9.07
CA ALA A 106 1.61 -0.34 8.57
C ALA A 106 0.42 -0.08 7.65
N HIS A 107 0.36 -0.83 6.55
CA HIS A 107 -0.76 -0.79 5.63
C HIS A 107 -1.84 -1.79 6.05
N PHE A 108 -3.10 -1.39 5.84
CA PHE A 108 -4.21 -2.34 5.90
C PHE A 108 -4.10 -3.38 4.78
N ASN A 109 -4.37 -4.62 5.12
CA ASN A 109 -4.55 -5.70 4.17
C ASN A 109 -5.91 -5.57 3.46
N LYS A 110 -6.13 -6.41 2.45
CA LYS A 110 -7.39 -6.45 1.68
C LYS A 110 -8.52 -7.20 2.41
N ALA A 111 -8.35 -7.57 3.68
CA ALA A 111 -9.35 -8.33 4.41
C ALA A 111 -10.55 -7.45 4.80
N SER A 112 -11.74 -8.04 4.75
CA SER A 112 -12.97 -7.46 5.27
C SER A 112 -13.14 -7.81 6.75
N GLY A 113 -13.77 -6.91 7.53
CA GLY A 113 -14.07 -7.12 8.95
C GLY A 113 -13.87 -5.87 9.79
N THR A 114 -14.58 -5.79 10.91
CA THR A 114 -14.74 -4.54 11.69
C THR A 114 -13.53 -4.17 12.55
N ASP A 115 -12.66 -5.13 12.84
CA ASP A 115 -11.48 -4.91 13.70
C ASP A 115 -10.29 -4.41 12.88
N VAL A 116 -9.97 -3.11 13.01
CA VAL A 116 -8.76 -2.48 12.45
C VAL A 116 -7.48 -3.26 12.75
N LEU A 117 -7.35 -3.82 13.97
CA LEU A 117 -6.13 -4.52 14.35
C LEU A 117 -5.95 -5.82 13.58
N SER A 118 -7.05 -6.46 13.17
CA SER A 118 -7.04 -7.64 12.29
C SER A 118 -6.68 -7.31 10.84
N ARG A 119 -6.82 -6.04 10.44
CA ARG A 119 -6.47 -5.56 9.09
C ARG A 119 -5.01 -5.13 8.98
N ILE A 120 -4.24 -5.07 10.05
CA ILE A 120 -2.80 -4.82 9.95
C ILE A 120 -2.15 -5.99 9.18
N THR A 121 -1.38 -5.67 8.15
CA THR A 121 -0.71 -6.69 7.34
C THR A 121 0.32 -7.46 8.16
N GLY A 122 0.27 -8.80 8.11
CA GLY A 122 1.16 -9.69 8.84
C GLY A 122 0.48 -10.41 10.01
N SER A 123 1.27 -10.88 10.97
CA SER A 123 0.79 -11.60 12.14
C SER A 123 0.17 -10.68 13.21
N ARG A 124 -0.68 -11.27 14.06
CA ARG A 124 -1.22 -10.62 15.29
C ARG A 124 -0.11 -10.10 16.22
N ALA A 125 1.13 -10.54 16.07
CA ALA A 125 2.26 -10.03 16.83
C ALA A 125 2.45 -8.51 16.66
N PHE A 126 2.14 -7.90 15.50
CA PHE A 126 2.18 -6.44 15.35
C PHE A 126 1.25 -5.74 16.34
N SER A 127 -0.03 -6.10 16.32
CA SER A 127 -1.02 -5.50 17.21
C SER A 127 -0.77 -5.90 18.66
N ALA A 128 -0.24 -7.10 18.94
CA ALA A 128 0.04 -7.53 20.30
C ALA A 128 1.21 -6.77 20.95
N VAL A 129 2.31 -6.56 20.22
CA VAL A 129 3.52 -5.88 20.72
C VAL A 129 3.31 -4.37 20.83
N ALA A 130 2.60 -3.76 19.87
CA ALA A 130 2.33 -2.33 19.89
C ALA A 130 1.57 -1.90 21.16
N ARG A 131 2.02 -0.82 21.82
CA ARG A 131 1.33 -0.25 23.00
C ARG A 131 0.10 0.56 22.63
N ALA A 132 0.14 1.17 21.45
CA ALA A 132 -0.95 1.94 20.88
C ALA A 132 -1.04 1.65 19.37
N ALA A 133 -2.23 1.81 18.81
CA ALA A 133 -2.45 1.79 17.37
C ALA A 133 -3.42 2.92 17.00
N ILE A 134 -3.03 3.70 16.00
CA ILE A 134 -3.81 4.81 15.46
C ILE A 134 -4.18 4.45 14.04
N ALA A 135 -5.46 4.54 13.73
CA ALA A 135 -6.04 4.18 12.45
C ALA A 135 -6.37 5.45 11.65
N PHE A 136 -6.20 5.39 10.33
CA PHE A 136 -6.52 6.48 9.41
C PHE A 136 -7.39 5.92 8.29
N ALA A 137 -8.49 6.60 7.96
CA ALA A 137 -9.33 6.27 6.81
C ALA A 137 -9.91 7.53 6.17
N ARG A 138 -10.28 7.45 4.89
CA ARG A 138 -11.11 8.49 4.25
C ARG A 138 -12.50 8.44 4.85
N ASP A 139 -13.08 9.60 5.10
CA ASP A 139 -14.47 9.71 5.52
C ASP A 139 -15.38 9.47 4.32
N THR A 140 -15.98 8.29 4.23
CA THR A 140 -16.93 7.93 3.18
C THR A 140 -18.35 8.41 3.48
N THR A 141 -18.60 8.96 4.67
CA THR A 141 -19.90 9.52 5.06
C THR A 141 -20.03 10.99 4.67
N SER A 142 -18.93 11.62 4.24
CA SER A 142 -18.84 13.00 3.80
C SER A 142 -18.27 13.13 2.39
N ASP A 143 -18.82 14.03 1.59
CA ASP A 143 -18.35 14.32 0.23
C ASP A 143 -17.23 15.37 0.17
N ASP A 144 -16.80 15.91 1.31
CA ASP A 144 -15.78 16.97 1.38
C ASP A 144 -14.33 16.46 1.30
N GLY A 145 -14.15 15.15 1.08
CA GLY A 145 -12.84 14.54 0.87
C GLY A 145 -11.97 14.47 2.13
N THR A 146 -12.56 14.70 3.31
CA THR A 146 -11.85 14.61 4.59
C THR A 146 -11.56 13.17 5.00
N CYS A 147 -10.71 13.05 6.02
CA CYS A 147 -10.28 11.79 6.58
C CYS A 147 -10.52 11.79 8.09
N VAL A 148 -10.56 10.60 8.68
CA VAL A 148 -10.73 10.37 10.12
C VAL A 148 -9.50 9.66 10.69
N ILE A 149 -9.12 10.06 11.90
CA ILE A 149 -8.10 9.43 12.74
C ILE A 149 -8.79 8.90 14.00
N SER A 150 -8.57 7.62 14.33
CA SER A 150 -9.12 6.99 15.54
C SER A 150 -8.05 6.21 16.32
N GLN A 151 -8.15 6.24 17.66
CA GLN A 151 -7.36 5.38 18.52
C GLN A 151 -7.92 3.95 18.52
N ALA A 152 -7.30 3.04 17.77
CA ALA A 152 -7.75 1.64 17.66
C ALA A 152 -7.28 0.75 18.82
N LYS A 153 -6.15 1.10 19.45
CA LYS A 153 -5.61 0.37 20.61
C LYS A 153 -4.92 1.34 21.55
N ASN A 154 -5.11 1.18 22.86
CA ASN A 154 -4.38 1.92 23.87
C ASN A 154 -4.21 1.05 25.13
N ASN A 155 -2.98 0.61 25.41
CA ASN A 155 -2.70 -0.18 26.62
C ASN A 155 -2.53 0.68 27.88
N LEU A 156 -2.33 2.00 27.75
CA LEU A 156 -1.92 2.88 28.84
C LEU A 156 -2.95 4.00 29.12
N GLY A 157 -4.13 3.94 28.51
CA GLY A 157 -5.15 4.97 28.66
C GLY A 157 -6.53 4.51 28.18
N SER A 158 -7.48 5.44 28.17
CA SER A 158 -8.85 5.18 27.69
C SER A 158 -8.88 4.88 26.20
N LEU A 159 -9.87 4.10 25.80
CA LEU A 159 -10.32 3.94 24.42
C LEU A 159 -11.64 4.69 24.14
N ASP A 160 -12.30 5.21 25.19
CA ASP A 160 -13.42 6.14 25.07
C ASP A 160 -12.85 7.54 24.77
N LEU A 161 -12.41 7.72 23.52
CA LEU A 161 -11.80 8.93 22.99
C LEU A 161 -12.54 9.32 21.71
N PRO A 162 -12.78 10.62 21.48
CA PRO A 162 -13.32 11.07 20.20
C PRO A 162 -12.33 10.75 19.08
N SER A 163 -12.86 10.52 17.87
CA SER A 163 -12.04 10.54 16.67
C SER A 163 -11.79 11.98 16.24
N TYR A 164 -10.85 12.18 15.32
CA TYR A 164 -10.57 13.50 14.77
C TYR A 164 -10.67 13.49 13.25
N ARG A 165 -11.23 14.56 12.69
CA ARG A 165 -11.21 14.83 11.26
C ARG A 165 -9.95 15.58 10.88
N TYR A 166 -9.43 15.28 9.70
CA TYR A 166 -8.35 16.03 9.09
C TYR A 166 -8.53 16.11 7.58
N THR A 167 -7.83 17.07 6.98
CA THR A 167 -7.62 17.14 5.54
C THR A 167 -6.13 17.21 5.23
N VAL A 168 -5.77 17.02 3.97
CA VAL A 168 -4.40 17.23 3.48
C VAL A 168 -4.42 18.41 2.54
N GLU A 169 -3.88 19.54 3.00
CA GLU A 169 -3.76 20.76 2.21
C GLU A 169 -2.48 20.75 1.39
N SER A 170 -2.52 21.37 0.20
CA SER A 170 -1.32 21.61 -0.60
C SER A 170 -0.57 22.83 -0.06
N VAL A 171 0.71 22.67 0.24
CA VAL A 171 1.63 23.75 0.61
C VAL A 171 2.70 23.85 -0.45
N GLU A 172 2.81 25.04 -1.06
CA GLU A 172 3.87 25.34 -2.01
C GLU A 172 5.11 25.84 -1.26
N LEU A 173 6.27 25.28 -1.60
CA LEU A 173 7.57 25.68 -1.07
C LEU A 173 8.50 26.01 -2.25
N ASP A 174 9.33 27.04 -2.06
CA ASP A 174 10.40 27.35 -3.01
C ASP A 174 11.52 26.29 -2.91
N THR A 175 11.97 25.80 -4.06
CA THR A 175 13.16 24.93 -4.17
C THR A 175 14.15 25.46 -5.20
N ASP A 176 15.35 24.88 -5.21
CA ASP A 176 16.39 25.19 -6.20
C ASP A 176 15.94 24.90 -7.65
N GLU A 177 14.97 24.00 -7.85
CA GLU A 177 14.39 23.67 -9.16
C GLU A 177 13.11 24.46 -9.49
N GLY A 178 12.68 25.36 -8.58
CA GLY A 178 11.44 26.12 -8.68
C GLY A 178 10.40 25.76 -7.60
N PRO A 179 9.23 26.40 -7.60
CA PRO A 179 8.18 26.11 -6.62
C PRO A 179 7.62 24.70 -6.83
N ALA A 180 7.43 23.97 -5.73
CA ALA A 180 6.84 22.64 -5.72
C ALA A 180 5.88 22.48 -4.53
N SER A 181 4.94 21.55 -4.64
CA SER A 181 3.87 21.38 -3.67
C SER A 181 3.98 20.08 -2.87
N TRP A 182 3.79 20.15 -1.56
CA TRP A 182 3.68 18.99 -0.68
C TRP A 182 2.37 19.02 0.12
N GLY A 183 1.89 17.84 0.49
CA GLY A 183 0.72 17.70 1.35
C GLY A 183 1.07 17.96 2.82
N ARG A 184 0.26 18.78 3.49
CA ARG A 184 0.30 19.02 4.94
C ARG A 184 -1.01 18.60 5.57
N LEU A 185 -0.91 17.76 6.61
CA LEU A 185 -2.07 17.37 7.41
C LEU A 185 -2.57 18.56 8.23
N VAL A 186 -3.87 18.84 8.16
CA VAL A 186 -4.55 19.88 8.95
C VAL A 186 -5.72 19.27 9.69
N MET A 187 -5.68 19.36 11.02
CA MET A 187 -6.73 18.89 11.91
C MET A 187 -7.94 19.82 11.85
N LEU A 188 -9.14 19.24 11.70
CA LEU A 188 -10.40 19.99 11.57
C LEU A 188 -11.25 19.97 12.85
N GLY A 189 -10.94 19.06 13.79
CA GLY A 189 -11.65 18.93 15.07
C GLY A 189 -12.12 17.50 15.36
N GLU A 190 -12.87 17.35 16.43
CA GLU A 190 -13.41 16.06 16.88
C GLU A 190 -14.61 15.60 16.03
N THR A 191 -14.82 14.29 15.98
CA THR A 191 -15.97 13.64 15.35
C THR A 191 -16.33 12.35 16.08
N ASP A 192 -17.61 12.01 16.06
CA ASP A 192 -18.14 10.73 16.56
C ASP A 192 -18.00 9.60 15.53
N VAL A 193 -17.60 9.90 14.28
CA VAL A 193 -17.34 8.90 13.25
C VAL A 193 -15.99 8.23 13.52
N HIS A 194 -15.97 6.91 13.67
CA HIS A 194 -14.74 6.14 13.91
C HIS A 194 -14.25 5.39 12.66
N VAL A 195 -12.94 5.20 12.53
CA VAL A 195 -12.34 4.47 11.40
C VAL A 195 -12.90 3.06 11.23
N ASN A 196 -13.25 2.35 12.31
CA ASN A 196 -13.87 1.02 12.21
C ASN A 196 -15.17 1.05 11.39
N GLU A 197 -16.02 2.06 11.61
CA GLU A 197 -17.29 2.22 10.89
C GLU A 197 -17.06 2.52 9.41
N LEU A 198 -16.11 3.39 9.10
CA LEU A 198 -15.72 3.73 7.73
C LEU A 198 -15.16 2.54 6.95
N LEU A 199 -14.45 1.64 7.63
CA LEU A 199 -13.89 0.44 7.01
C LEU A 199 -14.93 -0.67 6.79
N ASP A 200 -16.06 -0.62 7.48
CA ASP A 200 -17.19 -1.54 7.32
C ASP A 200 -18.09 -1.11 6.16
N ASP A 201 -18.34 0.20 6.03
CA ASP A 201 -19.11 0.77 4.93
C ASP A 201 -18.30 0.91 3.65
N ALA A 202 -16.97 0.79 3.73
CA ALA A 202 -16.12 0.77 2.54
C ALA A 202 -16.47 -0.44 1.67
N PRO A 203 -16.79 -0.25 0.37
CA PRO A 203 -16.85 -1.36 -0.57
C PRO A 203 -15.52 -2.12 -0.50
N PRO A 204 -15.54 -3.46 -0.58
CA PRO A 204 -14.34 -4.27 -0.42
C PRO A 204 -13.21 -3.69 -1.29
N ALA A 205 -12.07 -3.39 -0.66
CA ALA A 205 -10.93 -2.82 -1.35
C ALA A 205 -10.64 -3.67 -2.59
N LYS A 206 -10.66 -3.03 -3.77
CA LYS A 206 -10.44 -3.71 -5.06
C LYS A 206 -9.11 -4.47 -4.98
N GLY A 207 -9.19 -5.78 -4.83
CA GLY A 207 -8.00 -6.61 -4.73
C GLY A 207 -7.22 -6.62 -6.04
N GLU A 208 -6.01 -7.17 -6.05
CA GLU A 208 -5.29 -7.39 -7.33
C GLU A 208 -6.12 -8.29 -8.26
N ALA A 209 -7.00 -9.13 -7.71
CA ALA A 209 -8.02 -9.84 -8.47
C ALA A 209 -9.04 -8.91 -9.12
N SER A 210 -9.58 -7.93 -8.38
CA SER A 210 -10.55 -6.94 -8.90
C SER A 210 -9.93 -5.99 -9.92
N GLU A 211 -8.71 -5.50 -9.68
CA GLU A 211 -7.99 -4.67 -10.65
C GLU A 211 -7.70 -5.46 -11.94
N ARG A 212 -7.32 -6.74 -11.83
CA ARG A 212 -7.16 -7.62 -13.01
C ARG A 212 -8.48 -7.82 -13.73
N ASP A 213 -9.58 -8.02 -13.00
CA ASP A 213 -10.91 -8.22 -13.60
C ASP A 213 -11.45 -6.94 -14.26
N GLU A 214 -11.11 -5.77 -13.74
CA GLU A 214 -11.41 -4.47 -14.35
C GLU A 214 -10.65 -4.24 -15.64
N VAL A 215 -9.33 -4.47 -15.65
CA VAL A 215 -8.51 -4.36 -16.87
C VAL A 215 -9.01 -5.35 -17.94
N ARG A 216 -9.37 -6.58 -17.54
CA ARG A 216 -9.95 -7.59 -18.44
C ARG A 216 -11.30 -7.16 -19.00
N THR A 217 -12.19 -6.65 -18.16
CA THR A 217 -13.53 -6.22 -18.55
C THR A 217 -13.44 -5.04 -19.50
N TRP A 218 -12.67 -4.02 -19.13
CA TRP A 218 -12.40 -2.86 -19.96
C TRP A 218 -11.81 -3.25 -21.32
N LEU A 219 -10.76 -4.09 -21.35
CA LEU A 219 -10.12 -4.48 -22.61
C LEU A 219 -11.08 -5.24 -23.53
N ARG A 220 -11.92 -6.11 -22.96
CA ARG A 220 -12.93 -6.87 -23.71
C ARG A 220 -14.01 -5.95 -24.29
N GLU A 221 -14.51 -5.00 -23.51
CA GLU A 221 -15.51 -4.03 -23.95
C GLU A 221 -14.95 -3.07 -24.99
N TYR A 222 -13.73 -2.57 -24.79
CA TYR A 222 -13.04 -1.72 -25.74
C TYR A 222 -12.88 -2.42 -27.09
N LEU A 223 -12.35 -3.65 -27.11
CA LEU A 223 -12.20 -4.42 -28.35
C LEU A 223 -13.55 -4.68 -29.03
N ARG A 224 -14.61 -5.01 -28.28
CA ARG A 224 -15.98 -5.16 -28.83
C ARG A 224 -16.52 -3.88 -29.44
N SER A 225 -16.30 -2.74 -28.78
CA SER A 225 -16.72 -1.42 -29.28
C SER A 225 -16.05 -1.07 -30.61
N GLN A 226 -14.84 -1.59 -30.86
CA GLN A 226 -14.07 -1.42 -32.10
C GLN A 226 -14.33 -2.55 -33.12
N GLY A 227 -15.42 -3.32 -32.97
CA GLY A 227 -15.75 -4.41 -33.91
C GLY A 227 -14.86 -5.66 -33.75
N GLY A 228 -14.31 -5.89 -32.56
CA GLY A 228 -13.52 -7.07 -32.19
C GLY A 228 -12.02 -6.92 -32.41
N SER A 229 -11.52 -5.79 -32.92
CA SER A 229 -10.10 -5.59 -33.22
C SER A 229 -9.69 -4.12 -33.05
N ALA A 230 -8.55 -3.87 -32.39
CA ALA A 230 -8.01 -2.50 -32.27
C ALA A 230 -6.46 -2.48 -32.30
N PRO A 231 -5.83 -1.38 -32.76
CA PRO A 231 -4.38 -1.22 -32.70
C PRO A 231 -3.83 -1.24 -31.27
N ALA A 232 -2.67 -1.87 -31.07
CA ALA A 232 -2.04 -1.95 -29.75
C ALA A 232 -1.64 -0.58 -29.18
N ALA A 233 -1.35 0.40 -30.05
CA ALA A 233 -1.07 1.78 -29.67
C ALA A 233 -2.32 2.42 -29.01
N ASP A 234 -3.45 2.36 -29.71
CA ASP A 234 -4.74 2.91 -29.26
C ASP A 234 -5.22 2.22 -27.98
N ILE A 235 -5.04 0.90 -27.85
CA ILE A 235 -5.38 0.17 -26.61
C ILE A 235 -4.55 0.69 -25.42
N THR A 236 -3.27 1.02 -25.66
CA THR A 236 -2.40 1.53 -24.61
C THR A 236 -2.78 2.96 -24.22
N GLU A 237 -3.06 3.81 -25.20
CA GLU A 237 -3.49 5.20 -24.99
C GLU A 237 -4.84 5.25 -24.27
N GLN A 238 -5.84 4.53 -24.77
CA GLN A 238 -7.18 4.51 -24.22
C GLN A 238 -7.22 3.79 -22.87
N GLY A 239 -6.39 2.76 -22.65
CA GLY A 239 -6.28 2.07 -21.36
C GLY A 239 -5.65 2.96 -20.29
N HIS A 240 -4.68 3.78 -20.68
CA HIS A 240 -4.12 4.79 -19.78
C HIS A 240 -5.14 5.90 -19.49
N ALA A 241 -5.90 6.36 -20.49
CA ALA A 241 -6.92 7.39 -20.32
C ALA A 241 -8.12 6.93 -19.47
N ALA A 242 -8.53 5.66 -19.57
CA ALA A 242 -9.70 5.13 -18.88
C ALA A 242 -9.43 4.70 -17.43
N GLY A 243 -8.20 4.31 -17.10
CA GLY A 243 -7.88 3.76 -15.76
C GLY A 243 -6.40 3.74 -15.40
N MET A 244 -5.56 4.51 -16.09
CA MET A 244 -4.10 4.56 -15.90
C MET A 244 -3.43 3.18 -15.97
N TYR A 245 -3.95 2.27 -16.82
CA TYR A 245 -3.42 0.91 -16.91
C TYR A 245 -2.03 0.89 -17.53
N SER A 246 -1.12 0.17 -16.89
CA SER A 246 0.23 -0.06 -17.43
C SER A 246 0.21 -1.01 -18.62
N LYS A 247 1.24 -0.93 -19.46
CA LYS A 247 1.44 -1.84 -20.61
C LYS A 247 1.45 -3.32 -20.20
N ASP A 248 1.96 -3.63 -19.00
CA ASP A 248 2.04 -5.01 -18.51
C ASP A 248 0.69 -5.52 -18.00
N GLN A 249 -0.13 -4.65 -17.37
CA GLN A 249 -1.52 -4.99 -17.02
C GLN A 249 -2.34 -5.31 -18.28
N LEU A 250 -2.22 -4.50 -19.35
CA LEU A 250 -2.92 -4.72 -20.61
C LEU A 250 -2.47 -6.01 -21.32
N LYS A 251 -1.15 -6.30 -21.34
CA LYS A 251 -0.62 -7.54 -21.93
C LYS A 251 -1.11 -8.79 -21.20
N ARG A 252 -1.18 -8.75 -19.87
CA ARG A 252 -1.69 -9.86 -19.05
C ARG A 252 -3.19 -10.06 -19.30
N ALA A 253 -3.97 -8.98 -19.26
CA ALA A 253 -5.40 -9.02 -19.56
C ALA A 253 -5.69 -9.57 -20.96
N LYS A 254 -4.88 -9.21 -21.98
CA LYS A 254 -4.98 -9.75 -23.34
C LYS A 254 -4.94 -11.28 -23.35
N THR A 255 -3.96 -11.87 -22.66
CA THR A 255 -3.80 -13.33 -22.54
C THR A 255 -5.02 -13.95 -21.85
N ASP A 256 -5.49 -13.31 -20.79
CA ASP A 256 -6.59 -13.82 -19.97
C ASP A 256 -7.95 -13.79 -20.66
N ILE A 257 -8.22 -12.79 -21.50
CA ILE A 257 -9.46 -12.71 -22.29
C ILE A 257 -9.40 -13.52 -23.59
N GLY A 258 -8.27 -14.19 -23.87
CA GLY A 258 -8.07 -14.98 -25.09
C GLY A 258 -7.86 -14.15 -26.35
N ALA A 259 -7.50 -12.86 -26.23
CA ALA A 259 -7.20 -12.01 -27.38
C ALA A 259 -5.80 -12.29 -27.93
N ARG A 260 -5.64 -12.19 -29.24
CA ARG A 260 -4.38 -12.49 -29.95
C ARG A 260 -3.82 -11.26 -30.65
N SER A 261 -2.49 -11.20 -30.71
CA SER A 261 -1.79 -10.16 -31.48
C SER A 261 -1.65 -10.63 -32.93
N VAL A 262 -2.25 -9.90 -33.85
CA VAL A 262 -2.20 -10.17 -35.29
C VAL A 262 -1.54 -8.98 -35.97
N LYS A 263 -0.69 -9.26 -36.96
CA LYS A 263 -0.11 -8.22 -37.80
C LYS A 263 -1.10 -7.91 -38.93
N ASP A 264 -1.58 -6.67 -38.98
CA ASP A 264 -2.51 -6.18 -40.00
C ASP A 264 -1.86 -5.03 -40.75
N GLY A 265 -1.46 -5.28 -42.00
CA GLY A 265 -0.58 -4.38 -42.77
C GLY A 265 0.74 -4.08 -42.05
N THR A 266 0.96 -2.81 -41.70
CA THR A 266 2.16 -2.32 -40.99
C THR A 266 1.99 -2.21 -39.47
N ALA A 267 0.78 -2.46 -38.93
CA ALA A 267 0.46 -2.28 -37.52
C ALA A 267 0.22 -3.61 -36.80
N TRP A 268 0.46 -3.62 -35.48
CA TRP A 268 0.08 -4.73 -34.60
C TRP A 268 -1.28 -4.42 -33.98
N VAL A 269 -2.26 -5.29 -34.24
CA VAL A 269 -3.61 -5.19 -33.67
C VAL A 269 -3.85 -6.31 -32.67
N TRP A 270 -4.65 -6.05 -31.65
CA TRP A 270 -5.19 -7.10 -30.78
C TRP A 270 -6.60 -7.42 -31.25
N ARG A 271 -6.86 -8.71 -31.46
CA ARG A 271 -8.15 -9.21 -31.93
C ARG A 271 -8.74 -10.17 -30.91
N LEU A 272 -9.99 -9.95 -30.56
CA LEU A 272 -10.80 -10.87 -29.79
C LEU A 272 -11.54 -11.78 -30.78
N ASP A 273 -11.30 -13.08 -30.71
CA ASP A 273 -12.13 -14.02 -31.46
C ASP A 273 -13.48 -14.12 -30.74
N GLU A 274 -14.59 -13.91 -31.45
CA GLU A 274 -15.90 -14.21 -30.87
C GLU A 274 -15.95 -15.69 -30.46
N PRO A 275 -16.68 -16.03 -29.37
CA PRO A 275 -16.79 -17.41 -28.95
C PRO A 275 -17.42 -18.22 -30.09
N ASP A 276 -16.62 -19.10 -30.68
CA ASP A 276 -17.08 -20.16 -31.55
C ASP A 276 -17.90 -21.13 -30.69
N ASP A 277 -19.23 -21.00 -30.73
CA ASP A 277 -20.20 -21.84 -30.01
C ASP A 277 -20.08 -23.35 -30.33
N THR A 278 -19.17 -23.73 -31.23
CA THR A 278 -18.93 -25.12 -31.62
C THR A 278 -18.03 -25.91 -30.67
N LYS A 279 -17.38 -25.30 -29.67
CA LYS A 279 -16.56 -26.06 -28.70
C LYS A 279 -17.34 -26.70 -27.55
N GLY A 280 -18.56 -26.22 -27.24
CA GLY A 280 -19.43 -26.81 -26.21
C GLY A 280 -20.14 -28.10 -26.65
N ALA A 281 -20.35 -28.29 -27.96
CA ALA A 281 -21.10 -29.44 -28.49
C ALA A 281 -20.29 -30.74 -28.57
N ARG A 282 -18.96 -30.67 -28.76
CA ARG A 282 -18.11 -31.88 -28.88
C ARG A 282 -17.83 -32.61 -27.57
N GLU A 283 -18.04 -31.96 -26.42
CA GLU A 283 -17.85 -32.59 -25.11
C GLU A 283 -19.14 -33.24 -24.57
N GLN A 284 -20.32 -32.83 -25.06
CA GLN A 284 -21.60 -33.46 -24.73
C GLN A 284 -21.88 -34.74 -25.53
N GLU A 285 -21.41 -34.86 -26.79
CA GLU A 285 -21.52 -36.11 -27.55
C GLU A 285 -20.64 -37.25 -26.99
N ARG A 286 -19.52 -36.92 -26.33
CA ARG A 286 -18.65 -37.93 -25.69
C ARG A 286 -19.20 -38.49 -24.38
N LYS A 287 -20.08 -37.76 -23.69
CA LYS A 287 -20.72 -38.21 -22.43
C LYS A 287 -22.07 -38.89 -22.64
N GLY A 288 -22.67 -38.79 -23.84
CA GLY A 288 -23.96 -39.43 -24.18
C GLY A 288 -23.87 -40.86 -24.72
N ALA A 289 -22.69 -41.33 -25.14
CA ALA A 289 -22.53 -42.65 -25.79
C ALA A 289 -22.24 -43.82 -24.83
N GLY A 290 -22.49 -43.65 -23.53
CA GLY A 290 -22.01 -44.57 -22.48
C GLY A 290 -23.08 -45.19 -21.59
N VAL A 291 -24.32 -45.44 -22.04
CA VAL A 291 -25.25 -46.35 -21.35
C VAL A 291 -26.20 -47.03 -22.36
N ARG A 292 -26.42 -48.35 -22.15
CA ARG A 292 -27.29 -49.35 -22.82
C ARG A 292 -26.49 -50.30 -23.72
N SER A 293 -26.38 -51.61 -23.46
CA SER A 293 -27.12 -52.53 -22.57
C SER A 293 -26.19 -53.55 -21.95
#